data_AF-A0AAV6N9J0-F1
#
_entry.id   AF-A0AAV6N9J0-F1
#
_cell.length_a   1.000
_cell.length_b   1.000
_cell.length_c   1.000
_cell.angle_alpha   90.00
_cell.angle_beta   90.00
_cell.angle_gamma   90.00
#
_symmetry.space_group_name_H-M   'P 1'
#
loop_
_entity.id
_entity.type
_entity.pdbx_description
1 polymer ?
#
loop_
_entity_poly.entity_id
_entity_poly.type
_entity_poly.pdbx_seq_one_letter_code
_entity_poly.pdbx_strand_id
1 'polypeptide(L)'
;MEIICNKQLDCCLFILYHNSEKDLAELRECPYDQGGYFIINESEKVLIAQEKMCIKYVSKKGQPNKYAFVEDVWSMAESQNRPPNTMFAHKCFLELVPRGSSGQYIHATLPETRTEIMIIVVFRARGFVPDKDLLEHVCYEFFDTQMMELLQSSLEEAFVIPNQQVALGHIGKRGSTVGVTKEKRIKYALSQ
;
A
#
# COMPACT_ATOMS: atom_id res chain seq x y z
N MET A 1 -4.03 -1.41 15.07
CA MET A 1 -3.71 -2.72 15.64
C MET A 1 -5.03 -3.28 16.17
N GLU A 2 -5.91 -3.65 15.24
CA GLU A 2 -7.12 -4.40 15.57
C GLU A 2 -6.80 -5.85 15.27
N ILE A 3 -6.65 -6.65 16.32
CA ILE A 3 -6.85 -8.08 16.16
C ILE A 3 -8.36 -8.21 16.02
N ILE A 4 -8.84 -8.23 14.77
CA ILE A 4 -10.18 -8.68 14.44
C ILE A 4 -10.19 -10.18 14.76
N CYS A 5 -10.37 -10.50 16.04
CA CYS A 5 -10.73 -11.81 16.52
C CYS A 5 -12.22 -12.00 16.21
N ASN A 6 -12.57 -11.97 14.93
CA ASN A 6 -13.95 -12.04 14.47
C ASN A 6 -14.05 -13.17 13.45
N LYS A 7 -14.02 -14.38 13.99
CA LYS A 7 -14.78 -15.57 13.57
C LYS A 7 -14.26 -16.77 14.35
N GLN A 8 -15.03 -17.15 15.37
CA GLN A 8 -15.34 -18.54 15.70
C GLN A 8 -14.15 -19.51 15.62
N LEU A 9 -13.10 -19.28 16.41
CA LEU A 9 -12.24 -20.36 16.83
C LEU A 9 -12.84 -20.86 18.15
N ASP A 10 -13.67 -21.90 18.03
CA ASP A 10 -14.17 -22.71 19.14
C ASP A 10 -12.97 -23.42 19.79
N CYS A 11 -12.14 -22.66 20.51
CA CYS A 11 -11.08 -23.18 21.36
C CYS A 11 -11.72 -23.62 22.68
N CYS A 12 -11.18 -24.67 23.31
CA CYS A 12 -11.67 -25.33 24.54
C CYS A 12 -12.02 -24.41 25.72
N LEU A 13 -11.73 -23.12 25.65
CA LEU A 13 -11.98 -22.13 26.68
C LEU A 13 -13.47 -21.84 26.92
N PHE A 14 -14.38 -22.00 25.95
CA PHE A 14 -15.82 -21.71 26.19
C PHE A 14 -16.44 -22.65 27.24
N ILE A 15 -15.87 -23.85 27.44
CA ILE A 15 -16.34 -24.82 28.44
C ILE A 15 -15.95 -24.40 29.87
N LEU A 16 -14.89 -23.61 30.04
CA LEU A 16 -14.35 -23.21 31.33
C LEU A 16 -14.63 -21.75 31.70
N TYR A 17 -15.04 -20.91 30.72
CA TYR A 17 -15.10 -19.45 30.83
C TYR A 17 -16.12 -18.89 31.86
N HIS A 18 -16.88 -19.75 32.54
CA HIS A 18 -17.86 -19.33 33.55
C HIS A 18 -17.92 -20.26 34.77
N ASN A 19 -16.90 -21.11 34.96
CA ASN A 19 -16.84 -22.02 36.09
C ASN A 19 -16.33 -21.32 37.34
N SER A 20 -16.92 -21.62 38.50
CA SER A 20 -16.39 -21.13 39.78
C SER A 20 -15.06 -21.84 40.09
N GLU A 21 -14.26 -21.29 41.01
CA GLU A 21 -13.01 -21.92 41.45
C GLU A 21 -13.21 -23.37 41.92
N LYS A 22 -14.40 -23.66 42.49
CA LYS A 22 -14.77 -25.01 42.92
C LYS A 22 -15.00 -25.94 41.74
N ASP A 23 -15.71 -25.49 40.72
CA ASP A 23 -16.00 -26.28 39.52
C ASP A 23 -14.70 -26.56 38.74
N LEU A 24 -13.77 -25.60 38.69
CA LEU A 24 -12.43 -25.79 38.12
C LEU A 24 -11.62 -26.84 38.89
N ALA A 25 -11.66 -26.81 40.23
CA ALA A 25 -10.99 -27.80 41.06
C ALA A 25 -11.56 -29.22 40.87
N GLU A 26 -12.87 -29.36 40.68
CA GLU A 26 -13.52 -30.63 40.35
C GLU A 26 -13.09 -31.17 38.98
N LEU A 27 -12.90 -30.26 38.01
CA LEU A 27 -12.38 -30.57 36.68
C LEU A 27 -10.86 -30.79 36.66
N ARG A 28 -10.17 -30.68 37.82
CA ARG A 28 -8.71 -30.76 37.97
C ARG A 28 -7.94 -29.70 37.20
N GLU A 29 -8.59 -28.57 36.95
CA GLU A 29 -7.99 -27.40 36.34
C GLU A 29 -7.48 -26.43 37.41
N CYS A 30 -6.45 -25.66 37.08
CA CYS A 30 -5.89 -24.65 37.98
C CYS A 30 -6.71 -23.34 37.89
N PRO A 31 -7.29 -22.82 38.99
CA PRO A 31 -8.02 -21.53 38.98
C PRO A 31 -7.14 -20.32 38.60
N TYR A 32 -5.82 -20.46 38.67
CA TYR A 32 -4.86 -19.41 38.35
C TYR A 32 -4.31 -19.50 36.93
N ASP A 33 -4.71 -20.52 36.15
CA ASP A 33 -4.33 -20.59 34.75
C ASP A 33 -5.09 -19.51 33.95
N GLN A 34 -4.32 -18.66 33.26
CA GLN A 34 -4.84 -17.56 32.46
C GLN A 34 -5.21 -17.97 31.03
N GLY A 35 -4.86 -19.19 30.62
CA GLY A 35 -5.06 -19.68 29.26
C GLY A 35 -4.18 -18.96 28.24
N GLY A 36 -4.67 -18.80 27.01
CA GLY A 36 -3.93 -18.15 25.92
C GLY A 36 -2.97 -19.08 25.15
N TYR A 37 -3.10 -20.38 25.35
CA TYR A 37 -2.37 -21.43 24.64
C TYR A 37 -3.34 -22.44 24.01
N PHE A 38 -2.82 -23.25 23.11
CA PHE A 38 -3.49 -24.37 22.47
C PHE A 38 -2.87 -25.67 22.98
N ILE A 39 -3.70 -26.68 23.26
CA ILE A 39 -3.21 -28.04 23.52
C ILE A 39 -3.20 -28.79 22.19
N ILE A 40 -2.02 -29.10 21.67
CA ILE A 40 -1.82 -29.82 20.40
C ILE A 40 -0.94 -31.03 20.69
N ASN A 41 -1.47 -32.23 20.46
CA ASN A 41 -0.80 -33.50 20.76
C ASN A 41 -0.28 -33.54 22.20
N GLU A 42 -1.15 -33.28 23.18
CA GLU A 42 -0.83 -33.30 24.62
C GLU A 42 0.25 -32.28 25.05
N SER A 43 0.60 -31.33 24.17
CA SER A 43 1.57 -30.27 24.46
C SER A 43 0.93 -28.90 24.33
N GLU A 44 1.23 -28.02 25.28
CA GLU A 44 0.85 -26.61 25.24
C GLU A 44 1.67 -25.85 24.19
N LYS A 45 0.99 -24.98 23.42
CA LYS A 45 1.57 -24.16 22.37
C LYS A 45 0.98 -22.75 22.43
N VAL A 46 1.83 -21.73 22.43
CA VAL A 46 1.42 -20.33 22.40
C VAL A 46 1.73 -19.75 21.02
N LEU A 47 0.80 -18.96 20.48
CA LEU A 47 1.09 -18.16 19.28
C LEU A 47 1.92 -16.94 19.69
N ILE A 48 3.12 -16.85 19.15
CA ILE A 48 3.98 -15.68 19.33
C ILE A 48 3.60 -14.65 18.29
N ALA A 49 3.23 -13.45 18.74
CA ALA A 49 2.97 -12.32 17.86
C ALA A 49 4.22 -12.02 17.02
N GLN A 50 4.04 -11.89 15.70
CA GLN A 50 5.12 -11.50 14.81
C GLN A 50 5.00 -10.02 14.48
N GLU A 51 6.09 -9.28 14.71
CA GLU A 51 6.18 -7.91 14.25
C GLU A 51 6.27 -7.88 12.73
N LYS A 52 5.55 -6.92 12.13
CA LYS A 52 5.67 -6.58 10.72
C LYS A 52 5.87 -5.08 10.60
N MET A 53 6.64 -4.68 9.58
CA MET A 53 6.84 -3.28 9.26
C MET A 53 5.50 -2.58 9.04
N CYS A 54 5.38 -1.37 9.61
CA CYS A 54 4.21 -0.52 9.41
C CYS A 54 4.00 -0.22 7.91
N ILE A 55 2.73 -0.24 7.52
CA ILE A 55 2.24 -0.15 6.14
C ILE A 55 2.62 1.20 5.49
N LYS A 56 2.87 2.26 6.27
CA LYS A 56 3.25 3.58 5.75
C LYS A 56 4.53 4.05 6.43
N TYR A 57 5.63 4.12 5.69
CA TYR A 57 6.90 4.66 6.17
C TYR A 57 7.45 5.66 5.16
N VAL A 58 7.62 6.91 5.60
CA VAL A 58 8.17 7.98 4.77
C VAL A 58 9.67 8.08 5.06
N SER A 59 10.52 7.99 4.04
CA SER A 59 11.97 7.88 4.23
C SER A 59 12.76 8.79 3.30
N LYS A 60 13.46 9.78 3.85
CA LYS A 60 14.43 10.54 3.06
C LYS A 60 15.71 9.73 2.89
N LYS A 61 15.92 9.13 1.71
CA LYS A 61 17.18 8.44 1.40
C LYS A 61 18.26 9.47 1.07
N GLY A 62 19.38 9.40 1.79
CA GLY A 62 20.55 10.25 1.56
C GLY A 62 21.28 9.91 0.25
N GLN A 63 22.13 10.83 -0.22
CA GLN A 63 23.00 10.62 -1.38
C GLN A 63 23.96 9.43 -1.17
N PRO A 64 24.40 8.74 -2.25
CA PRO A 64 24.26 9.09 -3.66
C PRO A 64 23.07 8.36 -4.31
N ASN A 65 21.96 9.08 -4.53
CA ASN A 65 20.77 8.54 -5.16
C ASN A 65 20.33 9.49 -6.30
N LYS A 66 19.81 8.93 -7.40
CA LYS A 66 19.27 9.70 -8.55
C LYS A 66 18.17 10.67 -8.11
N TYR A 67 17.46 10.29 -7.07
CA TYR A 67 16.29 10.98 -6.54
C TYR A 67 16.61 11.71 -5.24
N ALA A 68 16.06 12.91 -5.09
CA ALA A 68 16.22 13.70 -3.87
C ALA A 68 15.34 13.22 -2.72
N PHE A 69 14.16 12.70 -3.05
CA PHE A 69 13.21 12.13 -2.11
C PHE A 69 12.65 10.83 -2.69
N VAL A 70 12.48 9.83 -1.83
CA VAL A 70 11.95 8.51 -2.20
C VAL A 70 10.99 8.05 -1.13
N GLU A 71 9.71 7.96 -1.47
CA GLU A 71 8.69 7.51 -0.54
C GLU A 71 8.21 6.11 -0.88
N ASP A 72 8.36 5.17 0.05
CA ASP A 72 7.96 3.78 -0.09
C ASP A 72 6.64 3.56 0.67
N VAL A 73 5.51 3.46 -0.04
CA VAL A 73 4.20 3.14 0.54
C VAL A 73 3.93 1.66 0.37
N TRP A 74 3.71 0.97 1.47
CA TRP A 74 3.31 -0.43 1.46
C TRP A 74 1.79 -0.52 1.62
N SER A 75 1.14 -1.49 0.99
CA SER A 75 -0.29 -1.75 1.24
C SER A 75 -0.60 -3.24 1.16
N MET A 76 -1.62 -3.65 1.91
CA MET A 76 -2.12 -5.02 1.94
C MET A 76 -3.65 -4.96 1.95
N ALA A 77 -4.28 -5.68 1.03
CA ALA A 77 -5.74 -5.78 1.00
C ALA A 77 -6.22 -6.73 2.11
N GLU A 78 -7.10 -6.24 2.97
CA GLU A 78 -7.64 -6.96 4.14
C GLU A 78 -8.46 -8.21 3.76
N SER A 79 -9.04 -8.21 2.56
CA SER A 79 -10.05 -9.20 2.13
C SER A 79 -9.55 -10.28 1.17
N GLN A 80 -8.28 -10.27 0.74
CA GLN A 80 -7.80 -11.28 -0.20
C GLN A 80 -7.10 -12.39 0.57
N ASN A 81 -7.47 -13.64 0.29
CA ASN A 81 -6.77 -14.87 0.75
C ASN A 81 -5.39 -15.02 0.06
N ARG A 82 -4.68 -13.90 -0.11
CA ARG A 82 -3.31 -13.83 -0.60
C ARG A 82 -2.38 -14.07 0.57
N PRO A 83 -1.21 -14.68 0.33
CA PRO A 83 -0.25 -14.87 1.40
C PRO A 83 0.04 -13.50 2.07
N PRO A 84 0.18 -13.44 3.40
CA PRO A 84 0.36 -12.21 4.19
C PRO A 84 1.57 -11.32 3.82
N ASN A 85 2.29 -11.68 2.76
CA ASN A 85 3.54 -11.11 2.30
C ASN A 85 3.41 -10.47 0.90
N THR A 86 2.23 -10.49 0.28
CA THR A 86 1.99 -9.72 -0.96
C THR A 86 1.72 -8.26 -0.60
N MET A 87 2.78 -7.58 -0.16
CA MET A 87 2.75 -6.13 0.07
C MET A 87 3.01 -5.43 -1.26
N PHE A 88 2.17 -4.46 -1.60
CA PHE A 88 2.37 -3.61 -2.76
C PHE A 88 3.24 -2.43 -2.37
N ALA A 89 4.43 -2.33 -2.96
CA ALA A 89 5.31 -1.18 -2.80
C ALA A 89 5.03 -0.17 -3.91
N HIS A 90 4.41 0.95 -3.56
CA HIS A 90 4.37 2.12 -4.42
C HIS A 90 5.56 2.99 -4.05
N LYS A 91 6.33 3.41 -5.04
CA LYS A 91 7.47 4.31 -4.81
C LYS A 91 7.20 5.63 -5.49
N CYS A 92 7.28 6.74 -4.77
CA CYS A 92 7.25 8.07 -5.36
C CYS A 92 8.63 8.69 -5.26
N PHE A 93 9.06 9.36 -6.33
CA PHE A 93 10.39 9.94 -6.45
C PHE A 93 10.29 11.41 -6.83
N LEU A 94 11.14 12.25 -6.24
CA LEU A 94 11.43 13.58 -6.76
C LEU A 94 12.80 13.56 -7.43
N GLU A 95 12.83 13.64 -8.75
CA GLU A 95 14.08 13.73 -9.51
C GLU A 95 14.53 15.20 -9.57
N LEU A 96 15.71 15.47 -8.98
CA LEU A 96 16.42 16.72 -9.23
C LEU A 96 17.30 16.49 -10.44
N VAL A 97 16.96 17.14 -11.56
CA VAL A 97 17.80 17.08 -12.76
C VAL A 97 19.18 17.68 -12.43
N PRO A 98 20.28 17.11 -12.96
CA PRO A 98 21.60 17.73 -12.83
C PRO A 98 21.59 19.18 -13.33
N ARG A 99 22.44 20.02 -12.71
CA ARG A 99 22.55 21.46 -12.98
C ARG A 99 22.54 21.74 -14.49
N GLY A 100 21.52 22.42 -15.01
CA GLY A 100 21.47 22.89 -16.39
C GLY A 100 20.23 22.50 -17.21
N SER A 101 19.35 21.66 -16.70
CA SER A 101 18.01 21.42 -17.28
C SER A 101 16.95 21.75 -16.24
N SER A 102 15.89 22.44 -16.68
CA SER A 102 14.89 23.03 -15.80
C SER A 102 13.80 22.03 -15.44
N GLY A 103 13.54 21.87 -14.15
CA GLY A 103 12.34 21.22 -13.61
C GLY A 103 12.62 20.16 -12.56
N GLN A 104 11.70 20.02 -11.61
CA GLN A 104 11.68 18.90 -10.67
C GLN A 104 10.52 17.99 -11.06
N TYR A 105 10.78 16.68 -11.20
CA TYR A 105 9.80 15.74 -11.72
C TYR A 105 9.39 14.75 -10.64
N ILE A 106 8.08 14.53 -10.52
CA ILE A 106 7.52 13.54 -9.60
C ILE A 106 7.07 12.33 -10.40
N HIS A 107 7.77 11.23 -10.19
CA HIS A 107 7.46 9.94 -10.79
C HIS A 107 7.05 8.93 -9.73
N ALA A 108 6.33 7.90 -10.16
CA ALA A 108 5.89 6.80 -9.32
C ALA A 108 6.18 5.45 -9.99
N THR A 109 6.56 4.47 -9.19
CA THR A 109 6.59 3.05 -9.59
C THR A 109 5.39 2.36 -8.96
N LEU A 110 4.55 1.78 -9.81
CA LEU A 110 3.44 0.93 -9.39
C LEU A 110 3.92 -0.53 -9.29
N PRO A 111 3.26 -1.37 -8.48
CA PRO A 111 3.56 -2.80 -8.44
C PRO A 111 3.61 -3.42 -9.84
N GLU A 112 4.55 -4.34 -10.04
CA GLU A 112 4.67 -5.12 -11.29
C GLU A 112 4.90 -4.27 -12.57
N THR A 113 5.10 -2.95 -12.45
CA THR A 113 5.50 -2.09 -13.56
C THR A 113 7.03 -2.05 -13.70
N ARG A 114 7.51 -2.13 -14.95
CA ARG A 114 8.95 -2.23 -15.23
C ARG A 114 9.69 -0.89 -15.20
N THR A 115 8.95 0.21 -15.31
CA THR A 115 9.51 1.56 -15.48
C THR A 115 8.70 2.55 -14.69
N GLU A 116 9.34 3.63 -14.26
CA GLU A 116 8.68 4.76 -13.62
C GLU A 116 7.60 5.40 -14.53
N ILE A 117 6.59 5.99 -13.89
CA ILE A 117 5.40 6.58 -14.50
C ILE A 117 5.20 7.96 -13.88
N MET A 118 4.89 8.99 -14.68
CA MET A 118 4.60 10.31 -14.12
C MET A 118 3.41 10.28 -13.17
N ILE A 119 3.52 10.96 -12.03
CA ILE A 119 2.44 10.96 -11.03
C ILE A 119 1.12 11.50 -11.60
N ILE A 120 1.19 12.50 -12.48
CA ILE A 120 0.03 13.09 -13.15
C ILE A 120 -0.73 12.05 -13.99
N VAL A 121 -0.01 11.13 -14.64
CA VAL A 121 -0.62 10.05 -15.43
C VAL A 121 -1.37 9.06 -14.53
N VAL A 122 -0.88 8.83 -13.31
CA VAL A 122 -1.55 7.98 -12.31
C VAL A 122 -2.88 8.63 -11.89
N PHE A 123 -2.89 9.92 -11.58
CA PHE A 123 -4.11 10.67 -11.26
C PHE A 123 -5.13 10.65 -12.41
N ARG A 124 -4.69 10.91 -13.65
CA ARG A 124 -5.55 10.86 -14.84
C ARG A 124 -6.13 9.47 -15.06
N ALA A 125 -5.36 8.41 -14.83
CA ALA A 125 -5.85 7.02 -14.90
C ALA A 125 -6.96 6.74 -13.86
N ARG A 126 -6.93 7.43 -12.71
CA ARG A 126 -7.93 7.30 -11.64
C ARG A 126 -9.18 8.15 -11.83
N GLY A 127 -9.20 9.03 -12.84
CA GLY A 127 -10.35 9.83 -13.21
C GLY A 127 -10.18 11.34 -12.99
N PHE A 128 -9.06 11.77 -12.39
CA PHE A 128 -8.72 13.19 -12.24
C PHE A 128 -8.13 13.69 -13.55
N VAL A 129 -9.01 13.99 -14.51
CA VAL A 129 -8.61 14.45 -15.84
C VAL A 129 -8.30 15.96 -15.85
N PRO A 130 -9.13 16.84 -15.28
CA PRO A 130 -8.80 18.25 -15.18
C PRO A 130 -7.64 18.47 -14.22
N ASP A 131 -6.66 19.28 -14.62
CA ASP A 131 -5.50 19.58 -13.76
C ASP A 131 -5.92 20.30 -12.48
N LYS A 132 -7.01 21.09 -12.50
CA LYS A 132 -7.60 21.70 -11.30
C LYS A 132 -7.98 20.66 -10.26
N ASP A 133 -8.72 19.62 -10.67
CA ASP A 133 -9.18 18.57 -9.75
C ASP A 133 -8.00 17.81 -9.14
N LEU A 134 -6.97 17.55 -9.95
CA LEU A 134 -5.71 16.95 -9.47
C LEU A 134 -5.04 17.86 -8.43
N LEU A 135 -4.89 19.14 -8.75
CA LEU A 135 -4.21 20.10 -7.88
C LEU A 135 -4.98 20.29 -6.57
N GLU A 136 -6.32 20.28 -6.56
CA GLU A 136 -7.12 20.31 -5.31
C GLU A 136 -6.88 19.07 -4.41
N HIS A 137 -6.47 17.95 -5.00
CA HIS A 137 -6.16 16.73 -4.25
C HIS A 137 -4.74 16.71 -3.69
N VAL A 138 -3.81 17.48 -4.27
CA VAL A 138 -2.40 17.50 -3.86
C VAL A 138 -2.08 18.75 -3.04
N CYS A 139 -2.51 19.92 -3.53
CA CYS A 139 -2.34 21.22 -2.91
C CYS A 139 -3.63 21.61 -2.18
N TYR A 140 -3.59 21.68 -0.85
CA TYR A 140 -4.74 22.14 -0.06
C TYR A 140 -5.06 23.63 -0.29
N GLU A 141 -4.05 24.44 -0.63
CA GLU A 141 -4.18 25.88 -0.84
C GLU A 141 -3.48 26.31 -2.14
N PHE A 142 -4.22 26.92 -3.07
CA PHE A 142 -3.67 27.38 -4.35
C PHE A 142 -2.75 28.60 -4.26
N PHE A 143 -2.74 29.28 -3.11
CA PHE A 143 -1.86 30.42 -2.87
C PHE A 143 -0.44 30.02 -2.48
N ASP A 144 -0.20 28.74 -2.17
CA ASP A 144 1.15 28.20 -1.97
C ASP A 144 1.87 28.06 -3.32
N THR A 145 2.52 29.15 -3.75
CA THR A 145 3.24 29.20 -5.02
C THR A 145 4.39 28.20 -5.06
N GLN A 146 5.02 27.88 -3.92
CA GLN A 146 6.14 26.94 -3.88
C GLN A 146 5.65 25.52 -4.21
N MET A 147 4.54 25.09 -3.61
CA MET A 147 3.97 23.77 -3.90
C MET A 147 3.47 23.66 -5.35
N MET A 148 2.87 24.73 -5.87
CA MET A 148 2.41 24.79 -7.26
C MET A 148 3.57 24.71 -8.27
N GLU A 149 4.68 25.41 -8.01
CA GLU A 149 5.89 25.38 -8.84
C GLU A 149 6.52 23.97 -8.89
N LEU A 150 6.50 23.23 -7.77
CA LEU A 150 7.00 21.85 -7.73
C LEU A 150 6.22 20.89 -8.64
N LEU A 151 4.91 21.12 -8.83
CA LEU A 151 4.07 20.29 -9.70
C LEU A 151 4.09 20.73 -11.15
N GLN A 152 4.48 21.98 -11.44
CA GLN A 152 4.41 22.56 -12.78
C GLN A 152 5.16 21.71 -13.82
N SER A 153 6.42 21.36 -13.56
CA SER A 153 7.22 20.57 -14.52
C SER A 153 6.62 19.18 -14.75
N SER A 154 6.00 18.58 -13.74
CA SER A 154 5.35 17.26 -13.86
C SER A 154 4.04 17.35 -14.69
N LEU A 155 3.30 18.45 -14.59
CA LEU A 155 2.11 18.72 -15.41
C LEU A 155 2.47 18.93 -16.87
N GLU A 156 3.52 19.72 -17.14
CA GLU A 156 4.04 19.98 -18.49
C GLU A 156 4.52 18.68 -19.15
N GLU A 157 5.26 17.83 -18.40
CA GLU A 157 5.73 16.52 -18.88
C GLU A 157 4.55 15.62 -19.31
N ALA A 158 3.48 15.61 -18.51
CA ALA A 158 2.32 14.75 -18.72
C ALA A 158 1.31 15.30 -19.75
N PHE A 159 1.55 16.47 -20.34
CA PHE A 159 0.64 17.13 -21.28
C PHE A 159 0.21 16.22 -22.45
N VAL A 160 1.10 15.33 -22.90
CA VAL A 160 0.87 14.37 -24.00
C VAL A 160 -0.17 13.27 -23.69
N ILE A 161 -0.61 13.12 -22.43
CA ILE A 161 -1.56 12.08 -21.99
C ILE A 161 -2.83 12.75 -21.42
N PRO A 162 -3.71 13.33 -22.25
CA PRO A 162 -4.75 14.26 -21.79
C PRO A 162 -6.00 13.61 -21.18
N ASN A 163 -6.16 12.29 -21.27
CA ASN A 163 -7.39 11.63 -20.81
C ASN A 163 -7.13 10.27 -20.16
N GLN A 164 -8.14 9.80 -19.43
CA GLN A 164 -8.08 8.56 -18.65
C GLN A 164 -7.79 7.31 -19.49
N GLN A 165 -8.39 7.20 -20.68
CA GLN A 165 -8.19 6.05 -21.57
C GLN A 165 -6.74 5.93 -22.05
N VAL A 166 -6.13 7.06 -22.42
CA VAL A 166 -4.71 7.11 -22.83
C VAL A 166 -3.81 6.81 -21.63
N ALA A 167 -4.13 7.35 -20.45
CA ALA A 167 -3.40 7.09 -19.21
C ALA A 167 -3.40 5.60 -18.82
N LEU A 168 -4.57 4.95 -18.81
CA LEU A 168 -4.70 3.51 -18.56
C LEU A 168 -3.93 2.68 -19.60
N GLY A 169 -3.96 3.09 -20.86
CA GLY A 169 -3.15 2.47 -21.91
C GLY A 169 -1.63 2.64 -21.69
N HIS A 170 -1.21 3.80 -21.18
CA HIS A 170 0.19 4.13 -20.89
C HIS A 170 0.74 3.29 -19.73
N ILE A 171 -0.05 3.12 -18.66
CA ILE A 171 0.27 2.25 -17.52
C ILE A 171 0.27 0.78 -17.95
N GLY A 172 -0.78 0.33 -18.64
CA GLY A 172 -0.93 -1.06 -19.04
C GLY A 172 0.18 -1.58 -19.95
N LYS A 173 0.77 -0.72 -20.80
CA LYS A 173 1.95 -1.07 -21.62
C LYS A 173 3.20 -1.40 -20.80
N ARG A 174 3.33 -0.88 -19.57
CA ARG A 174 4.52 -1.02 -18.71
C ARG A 174 4.46 -2.21 -17.75
N GLY A 175 3.26 -2.71 -17.47
CA GLY A 175 3.07 -3.88 -16.60
C GLY A 175 2.64 -5.17 -17.34
N SER A 176 1.99 -5.06 -18.50
CA SER A 176 1.60 -6.24 -19.28
C SER A 176 2.74 -6.77 -20.16
N THR A 177 2.71 -8.07 -20.45
CA THR A 177 3.60 -8.69 -21.45
C THR A 177 3.35 -8.11 -22.85
N VAL A 178 4.38 -8.16 -23.69
CA VAL A 178 4.31 -7.69 -25.08
C VAL A 178 3.25 -8.50 -25.84
N GLY A 179 2.43 -7.84 -26.65
CA GLY A 179 1.39 -8.50 -27.47
C GLY A 179 0.02 -8.64 -26.82
N VAL A 180 -0.16 -8.20 -25.57
CA VAL A 180 -1.47 -8.22 -24.88
C VAL A 180 -2.43 -7.19 -25.51
N THR A 181 -3.71 -7.56 -25.67
CA THR A 181 -4.75 -6.70 -26.25
C THR A 181 -4.99 -5.41 -25.45
N LYS A 182 -5.54 -4.38 -26.10
CA LYS A 182 -5.81 -3.09 -25.44
C LYS A 182 -6.75 -3.25 -24.23
N GLU A 183 -7.82 -4.04 -24.32
CA GLU A 183 -8.73 -4.20 -23.17
C GLU A 183 -8.05 -4.87 -21.98
N LYS A 184 -7.19 -5.87 -22.23
CA LYS A 184 -6.48 -6.56 -21.15
C LYS A 184 -5.49 -5.62 -20.45
N ARG A 185 -4.80 -4.75 -21.20
CA ARG A 185 -3.92 -3.71 -20.62
C ARG A 185 -4.67 -2.70 -19.77
N ILE A 186 -5.86 -2.29 -20.22
CA ILE A 186 -6.72 -1.37 -19.44
C ILE A 186 -7.20 -2.06 -18.17
N LYS A 187 -7.67 -3.31 -18.26
CA LYS A 187 -8.07 -4.09 -17.07
C LYS A 187 -6.92 -4.27 -16.08
N TYR A 188 -5.71 -4.54 -16.57
CA TYR A 188 -4.51 -4.59 -15.73
C TYR A 188 -4.24 -3.25 -15.04
N ALA A 189 -4.31 -2.12 -15.77
CA ALA A 189 -4.05 -0.80 -15.20
C ALA A 189 -5.12 -0.41 -14.16
N LEU A 190 -6.36 -0.85 -14.33
CA LEU A 190 -7.45 -0.64 -13.36
C LEU A 190 -7.31 -1.49 -12.09
N SER A 191 -6.54 -2.60 -12.15
CA SER A 191 -6.30 -3.46 -10.98
C SER A 191 -5.06 -3.04 -10.17
N GLN A 192 -4.38 -1.97 -10.57
CA GLN A 192 -3.24 -1.38 -9.85
C GLN A 192 -3.70 -0.41 -8.75
#